data_AF-A0A0U4VVC7-F1
#
_entry.id   AF-A0A0U4VVC7-F1
#
_cell.length_a   1.000
_cell.length_b   1.000
_cell.length_c   1.000
_cell.angle_alpha   90.00
_cell.angle_beta   90.00
_cell.angle_gamma   90.00
#
_symmetry.space_group_name_H-M   'P 1'
#
loop_
_entity.id
_entity.type
_entity.pdbx_description
1 polymer ?
#
loop_
_entity_poly.entity_id
_entity_poly.type
_entity_poly.pdbx_seq_one_letter_code
_entity_poly.pdbx_strand_id
1 'polypeptide(L)'
;MILATLLGMAALVFFNRYLFLEPRLPLRLGRNLRTFLEFAVPGMLTAICGPILFAGEKSLAATLIDPYLLAGLAAVGLMLWTPRVLTTVVLSMGVFYVLRWLL
;
A
#
# COMPACT_ATOMS: atom_id res chain seq x y z
N MET A 1 23.27 8.55 -16.41
CA MET A 1 21.91 8.79 -15.86
C MET A 1 21.55 7.75 -14.80
N ILE A 2 21.56 6.44 -15.12
CA ILE A 2 21.23 5.36 -14.16
C ILE A 2 22.12 5.36 -12.91
N LEU A 3 23.44 5.56 -13.07
CA LEU A 3 24.38 5.54 -11.94
C LEU A 3 24.14 6.72 -10.97
N ALA A 4 23.77 7.88 -11.50
CA ALA A 4 23.42 9.06 -10.70
C ALA A 4 22.10 8.86 -9.93
N THR A 5 21.08 8.25 -10.54
CA THR A 5 19.81 7.93 -9.86
C THR A 5 20.01 6.88 -8.77
N LEU A 6 20.90 5.91 -8.99
CA LEU A 6 21.18 4.83 -8.03
C LEU A 6 21.95 5.36 -6.82
N LEU A 7 22.96 6.20 -7.04
CA LEU A 7 23.65 6.94 -5.98
C LEU A 7 22.70 7.88 -5.23
N GLY A 8 21.81 8.58 -5.94
CA GLY A 8 20.81 9.46 -5.34
C GLY A 8 19.83 8.72 -4.43
N MET A 9 19.25 7.61 -4.93
CA MET A 9 18.37 6.75 -4.13
C MET A 9 19.10 6.11 -2.95
N ALA A 10 20.34 5.65 -3.15
CA ALA A 10 21.15 5.11 -2.07
C ALA A 10 21.41 6.16 -0.99
N ALA A 11 21.83 7.37 -1.37
CA ALA A 11 22.04 8.48 -0.43
C ALA A 11 20.76 8.83 0.32
N LEU A 12 19.60 8.86 -0.34
CA LEU A 12 18.31 9.18 0.26
C LEU A 12 17.86 8.10 1.27
N VAL A 13 18.03 6.82 0.94
CA VAL A 13 17.75 5.69 1.85
C VAL A 13 18.68 5.68 3.04
N PHE A 14 19.99 5.90 2.82
CA PHE A 14 20.97 6.03 3.90
C PHE A 14 20.60 7.21 4.81
N PHE A 15 20.32 8.38 4.25
CA PHE A 15 19.97 9.55 5.05
C PHE A 15 18.69 9.31 5.86
N ASN A 16 17.64 8.76 5.26
CA ASN A 16 16.40 8.43 5.97
C ASN A 16 16.66 7.43 7.11
N ARG A 17 17.43 6.36 6.85
CA ARG A 17 17.71 5.34 7.86
C ARG A 17 18.55 5.87 9.01
N TYR A 18 19.64 6.59 8.74
CA TYR A 18 20.52 7.08 9.80
C TYR A 18 19.92 8.28 10.56
N LEU A 19 19.22 9.19 9.88
CA LEU A 19 18.60 10.34 10.54
C LEU A 19 17.39 9.94 11.41
N PHE A 20 16.60 8.93 11.01
CA PHE A 20 15.39 8.51 11.73
C PHE A 20 15.57 7.29 12.66
N LEU A 21 16.47 6.33 12.38
CA LEU A 21 16.64 5.12 13.22
C LEU A 21 17.75 5.22 14.27
N GLU A 22 18.59 6.26 14.26
CA GLU A 22 19.69 6.38 15.21
C GLU A 22 19.16 6.78 16.61
N PRO A 23 19.16 5.89 17.62
CA PRO A 23 18.45 6.10 18.90
C PRO A 23 19.06 7.20 19.78
N ARG A 24 20.24 7.72 19.39
CA ARG A 24 21.06 8.65 20.18
C ARG A 24 20.97 10.10 19.69
N LEU A 25 20.31 10.37 18.56
CA LEU A 25 19.99 11.74 18.17
C LEU A 25 18.70 12.17 18.89
N PRO A 26 18.75 13.19 19.78
CA PRO A 26 17.57 13.73 20.45
C PRO A 26 16.74 14.60 19.49
N LEU A 27 16.50 14.11 18.27
CA LEU A 27 15.54 14.69 17.33
C LEU A 27 14.15 14.45 17.91
N ARG A 28 13.75 15.33 18.83
CA ARG A 28 12.37 15.46 19.27
C ARG A 28 11.55 15.97 18.10
N LEU A 29 11.14 15.08 17.20
CA LEU A 29 10.11 15.41 16.22
C LEU A 29 8.93 15.98 17.01
N GLY A 30 8.59 17.24 16.72
CA GLY A 30 7.42 17.87 17.32
C GLY A 30 6.19 16.99 17.11
N ARG A 31 5.27 16.96 18.08
CA ARG A 31 4.05 16.13 18.05
C ARG A 31 3.38 16.17 16.67
N ASN A 32 3.26 17.35 16.08
CA ASN A 32 2.65 17.59 14.77
C ASN A 32 3.37 16.85 13.61
N LEU A 33 4.71 16.86 13.61
CA LEU A 33 5.50 16.21 12.57
C LEU A 33 5.38 14.69 12.68
N ARG A 34 5.42 14.16 13.91
CA ARG A 34 5.24 12.72 14.16
C ARG A 34 3.87 12.24 13.69
N THR A 35 2.81 12.99 14.02
CA THR A 35 1.45 12.68 13.55
C THR A 35 1.35 12.73 12.02
N PHE A 36 1.99 13.71 11.36
CA PHE A 36 2.04 13.78 9.90
C PHE A 36 2.76 12.58 9.27
N LEU A 37 3.90 12.16 9.86
CA LEU A 37 4.63 10.97 9.40
C LEU A 37 3.84 9.67 9.64
N GLU A 38 3.07 9.58 10.73
CA GLU A 38 2.18 8.43 10.98
C GLU A 38 1.09 8.31 9.90
N PHE A 39 0.59 9.41 9.35
CA PHE A 39 -0.35 9.41 8.22
C PHE A 39 0.30 9.06 6.86
N ALA A 40 1.63 9.12 6.75
CA ALA A 40 2.32 8.82 5.50
C ALA A 40 2.16 7.34 5.10
N VAL A 41 2.17 6.42 6.06
CA VAL A 41 2.03 4.97 5.80
C VAL A 41 0.67 4.63 5.17
N PRO A 42 -0.49 4.98 5.79
CA PRO A 42 -1.79 4.70 5.18
C PRO A 42 -1.99 5.44 3.86
N GLY A 43 -1.49 6.69 3.74
CA GLY A 43 -1.57 7.45 2.48
C GLY A 43 -0.74 6.85 1.35
N MET A 44 0.44 6.30 1.66
CA MET A 44 1.26 5.60 0.67
C MET A 44 0.58 4.31 0.20
N LEU A 45 -0.01 3.54 1.12
CA LEU A 45 -0.73 2.32 0.77
C LEU A 45 -1.91 2.61 -0.16
N THR A 46 -2.68 3.67 0.08
CA THR A 46 -3.78 4.06 -0.80
C THR A 46 -3.29 4.56 -2.16
N ALA A 47 -2.18 5.30 -2.20
CA ALA A 47 -1.56 5.75 -3.45
C ALA A 47 -1.01 4.58 -4.30
N ILE A 48 -0.59 3.48 -3.67
CA ILE A 48 -0.20 2.25 -4.36
C ILE A 48 -1.44 1.49 -4.84
N CYS A 49 -2.45 1.32 -3.99
CA CYS A 49 -3.66 0.58 -4.32
C CYS A 49 -4.49 1.23 -5.43
N GLY A 50 -4.59 2.56 -5.46
CA GLY A 50 -5.38 3.30 -6.45
C GLY A 50 -5.10 2.90 -7.90
N PRO A 51 -3.88 3.07 -8.42
CA PRO A 51 -3.56 2.66 -9.78
C PRO A 51 -3.65 1.13 -9.98
N ILE A 52 -3.36 0.30 -8.97
CA ILE A 52 -3.51 -1.16 -9.11
C ILE A 52 -4.97 -1.55 -9.40
N LEU A 53 -5.93 -0.84 -8.81
CA LEU A 53 -7.36 -1.08 -8.99
C LEU A 53 -7.92 -0.50 -10.30
N PHE A 54 -7.36 0.62 -10.80
CA PHE A 54 -7.96 1.40 -11.89
C PHE A 54 -7.12 1.54 -13.16
N ALA A 55 -5.81 1.27 -13.13
CA ALA A 55 -4.92 1.48 -14.28
C ALA A 55 -4.93 0.34 -15.31
N GLY A 56 -5.93 -0.56 -15.25
CA GLY A 56 -6.13 -1.54 -16.32
C GLY A 56 -6.53 -0.82 -17.60
N GLU A 57 -5.81 -1.06 -18.71
CA GLU A 57 -6.09 -0.52 -20.06
C GLU A 57 -7.42 -1.02 -20.68
N LYS A 58 -8.36 -1.49 -19.85
CA LYS A 58 -9.66 -1.99 -20.26
C LYS A 58 -10.70 -0.90 -20.06
N SER A 59 -11.53 -0.71 -21.08
CA SER A 59 -12.67 0.21 -21.09
C SER A 59 -13.46 0.18 -19.78
N LEU A 60 -14.01 1.32 -19.34
CA LEU A 60 -14.73 1.50 -18.07
C LEU A 60 -15.81 0.41 -17.79
N ALA A 61 -16.37 -0.19 -18.84
CA ALA A 61 -17.33 -1.29 -18.75
C ALA A 61 -16.69 -2.65 -18.41
N ALA A 62 -15.45 -2.90 -18.82
CA ALA A 62 -14.70 -4.11 -18.50
C ALA A 62 -14.02 -4.02 -17.12
N THR A 63 -13.69 -2.81 -16.65
CA THR A 63 -13.17 -2.57 -15.29
C THR A 63 -14.16 -2.94 -14.20
N LEU A 64 -15.48 -2.83 -14.44
CA LEU A 64 -16.50 -3.25 -13.47
C LEU A 64 -16.51 -4.76 -13.20
N ILE A 65 -16.01 -5.57 -14.13
CA ILE A 65 -15.94 -7.02 -14.03
C ILE A 65 -14.51 -7.48 -13.72
N ASP A 66 -13.52 -6.57 -13.68
CA ASP A 66 -12.14 -6.98 -13.43
C ASP A 66 -12.00 -7.64 -12.04
N PRO A 67 -11.33 -8.81 -11.97
CA PRO A 67 -11.25 -9.60 -10.74
C PRO A 67 -10.53 -8.85 -9.61
N TYR A 68 -9.70 -7.85 -9.93
CA TYR A 68 -9.04 -6.98 -8.97
C TYR A 68 -10.00 -6.04 -8.25
N LEU A 69 -10.96 -5.43 -8.96
CA LEU A 69 -11.91 -4.48 -8.37
C LEU A 69 -12.93 -5.22 -7.49
N LEU A 70 -13.46 -6.33 -7.99
CA LEU A 70 -14.41 -7.18 -7.27
C LEU A 70 -13.78 -7.82 -6.02
N ALA A 71 -12.56 -8.33 -6.14
CA ALA A 71 -11.84 -8.86 -4.97
C ALA A 71 -11.50 -7.77 -3.95
N GLY A 72 -11.15 -6.55 -4.40
CA GLY A 72 -10.95 -5.40 -3.53
C GLY A 72 -12.20 -5.03 -2.72
N LEU A 73 -13.35 -4.94 -3.38
CA LEU A 73 -14.65 -4.70 -2.73
C LEU A 73 -15.01 -5.82 -1.74
N ALA A 74 -14.82 -7.08 -2.13
CA ALA A 74 -15.05 -8.21 -1.25
C ALA A 74 -14.11 -8.19 -0.02
N ALA A 75 -12.84 -7.83 -0.21
CA ALA A 75 -11.88 -7.69 0.88
C ALA A 75 -12.28 -6.59 1.86
N VAL A 76 -12.76 -5.44 1.38
CA VAL A 76 -13.28 -4.34 2.22
C VAL A 76 -14.51 -4.82 3.00
N GLY A 77 -15.45 -5.51 2.35
CA GLY A 77 -16.63 -6.07 3.03
C GLY A 77 -16.26 -7.07 4.12
N LEU A 78 -15.33 -7.98 3.84
CA LEU A 78 -14.82 -8.94 4.83
C LEU A 78 -14.09 -8.25 5.98
N MET A 79 -13.32 -7.20 5.71
CA MET A 79 -12.60 -6.45 6.73
C MET A 79 -13.55 -5.71 7.67
N LEU A 80 -14.69 -5.22 7.18
CA LEU A 80 -15.72 -4.61 8.01
C LEU A 80 -16.45 -5.63 8.89
N TRP A 81 -16.56 -6.88 8.43
CA TRP A 81 -17.34 -7.89 9.14
C TRP A 81 -16.52 -8.73 10.12
N THR A 82 -15.21 -8.87 9.91
CA THR A 82 -14.38 -9.81 10.66
C THR A 82 -13.37 -9.10 11.58
N PRO A 83 -13.33 -9.40 12.90
CA PRO A 83 -12.39 -8.78 13.83
C PRO A 83 -10.94 -9.30 13.73
N ARG A 84 -10.71 -10.36 12.93
CA ARG A 84 -9.41 -11.06 12.81
C ARG A 84 -8.73 -10.72 11.49
N VAL A 85 -7.74 -9.83 11.54
CA VAL A 85 -6.98 -9.35 10.35
C VAL A 85 -6.34 -10.51 9.57
N LEU A 86 -5.77 -11.50 10.26
CA LEU A 86 -5.12 -12.61 9.56
C LEU A 86 -6.12 -13.43 8.74
N THR A 87 -7.32 -13.68 9.28
CA THR A 87 -8.34 -14.43 8.55
C THR A 87 -8.91 -13.62 7.38
N THR A 88 -9.05 -12.30 7.50
CA THR A 88 -9.53 -11.48 6.39
C THR A 88 -8.52 -11.44 5.25
N VAL A 89 -7.22 -11.38 5.54
CA VAL A 89 -6.17 -11.41 4.51
C VAL A 89 -6.17 -12.76 3.79
N VAL A 90 -6.18 -13.88 4.52
CA VAL A 90 -6.21 -15.21 3.90
C VAL A 90 -7.48 -15.42 3.06
N LEU A 91 -8.63 -14.99 3.58
CA LEU A 91 -9.91 -15.19 2.92
C LEU A 91 -10.07 -14.27 1.70
N SER A 92 -9.60 -13.02 1.76
CA SER A 92 -9.56 -12.11 0.60
C SER A 92 -8.58 -12.58 -0.48
N MET A 93 -7.41 -13.12 -0.11
CA MET A 93 -6.51 -13.77 -1.07
C MET A 93 -7.18 -14.98 -1.73
N GLY A 94 -7.92 -15.78 -0.96
CA GLY A 94 -8.69 -16.91 -1.49
C GLY A 94 -9.75 -16.46 -2.50
N VAL A 95 -10.55 -15.46 -2.15
CA VAL A 95 -11.57 -14.88 -3.04
C VAL A 95 -10.93 -14.33 -4.32
N PHE A 96 -9.81 -13.62 -4.21
CA PHE A 96 -9.06 -13.12 -5.37
C PHE A 96 -8.61 -14.25 -6.30
N TYR A 97 -8.07 -15.33 -5.74
CA TYR A 97 -7.59 -16.48 -6.53
C TYR A 97 -8.74 -17.20 -7.25
N VAL A 98 -9.89 -17.35 -6.59
CA VAL A 98 -11.09 -17.95 -7.17
C VAL A 98 -11.65 -17.08 -8.29
N LEU A 99 -11.77 -15.76 -8.07
CA LEU A 99 -12.23 -14.82 -9.10
C LEU A 99 -11.30 -14.79 -10.31
N ARG A 100 -9.98 -14.81 -10.08
CA ARG A 100 -8.98 -14.85 -11.16
C ARG A 100 -8.97 -16.18 -11.92
N TRP A 101 -9.37 -17.28 -11.28
CA TRP A 101 -9.54 -18.54 -12.00
C TRP A 101 -10.79 -18.49 -12.89
N LEU A 102 -11.90 -17.99 -12.34
CA LEU A 102 -13.19 -17.99 -13.03
C LEU A 102 -13.26 -17.03 -14.24
N LEU A 103 -12.44 -15.97 -14.25
CA LEU A 103 -12.54 -14.82 -15.16
C LEU A 103 -11.22 -14.53 -15.89
#